data_AF-A0A0G4P2R4-F1
#
_entry.id   AF-A0A0G4P2R4-F1
#
_cell.length_a   1.000
_cell.length_b   1.000
_cell.length_c   1.000
_cell.angle_alpha   90.00
_cell.angle_beta   90.00
_cell.angle_gamma   90.00
#
_symmetry.space_group_name_H-M   'P 1'
#
loop_
_entity.id
_entity.type
_entity.pdbx_description
1 polymer ?
#
loop_
_entity_poly.entity_id
_entity_poly.type
_entity_poly.pdbx_seq_one_letter_code
_entity_poly.pdbx_strand_id
1 'polypeptide(L)'
;MLNRSTGPMTRNLLFRPQTLTFSVRNLQFSTRQNAILLNGTTRPSLKRRDVKQEYQIQRMTSDHSDSLHEKAIAALARLRSRGPPRNPSKRTPEFHFASNTADRLEKALNEAGFQSWGFPIYRCTYQSDSDWAEFLRRYRWHVADSLEHENGLDLLESFKMTVFENQALFGGVGVRTSTATIREHFQQWATTAIQEEQGVSPDMLGLANVEAARYRFCLFVGEESLRSVLQAPLEDCFNKNAFVNMLNGWWKEESLDDHDPEYLEDDELESVRRELNGYDPIEGYTVKDVGWMKVTFCAAGLEGFSQMGEHGEWDRYYKLSAT
;
A
#
# COMPACT_ATOMS: atom_id res chain seq x y z
N MET A 1 11.72 -1.81 -68.11
CA MET A 1 10.30 -2.21 -67.95
C MET A 1 10.24 -3.24 -66.83
N LEU A 2 9.43 -3.19 -65.78
CA LEU A 2 8.43 -2.28 -65.26
C LEU A 2 8.16 -2.70 -63.79
N ASN A 3 7.79 -1.73 -62.97
CA ASN A 3 7.49 -1.76 -61.52
C ASN A 3 6.47 -2.80 -61.01
N ARG A 4 6.58 -3.12 -59.70
CA ARG A 4 5.56 -3.04 -58.61
C ARG A 4 6.22 -3.57 -57.32
N SER A 5 6.53 -2.78 -56.28
CA SER A 5 5.68 -2.08 -55.28
C SER A 5 4.75 -2.98 -54.46
N THR A 6 5.13 -3.18 -53.18
CA THR A 6 4.34 -3.36 -51.93
C THR A 6 5.38 -3.55 -50.81
N GLY A 7 5.64 -2.68 -49.83
CA GLY A 7 4.75 -2.01 -48.88
C GLY A 7 4.95 -2.68 -47.50
N PRO A 8 5.53 -2.04 -46.46
CA PRO A 8 5.73 -2.67 -45.16
C PRO A 8 4.45 -2.61 -44.29
N MET A 9 4.07 -3.75 -43.70
CA MET A 9 2.97 -3.83 -42.73
C MET A 9 3.43 -3.33 -41.36
N THR A 10 3.03 -2.11 -41.02
CA THR A 10 2.94 -1.59 -39.66
C THR A 10 1.68 -2.15 -38.98
N ARG A 11 1.83 -2.94 -37.92
CA ARG A 11 0.74 -3.24 -36.99
C ARG A 11 0.79 -2.25 -35.84
N ASN A 12 0.00 -1.19 -35.96
CA ASN A 12 -0.34 -0.29 -34.86
C ASN A 12 -1.35 -0.99 -33.94
N LEU A 13 -0.92 -1.38 -32.73
CA LEU A 13 -1.82 -1.70 -31.63
C LEU A 13 -2.08 -0.40 -30.85
N LEU A 14 -3.18 0.26 -31.20
CA LEU A 14 -3.70 1.43 -30.49
C LEU A 14 -4.22 1.01 -29.11
N PHE A 15 -3.45 1.28 -28.07
CA PHE A 15 -3.95 1.31 -26.70
C PHE A 15 -4.81 2.57 -26.52
N ARG A 16 -6.11 2.38 -26.26
CA ARG A 16 -7.01 3.46 -25.84
C ARG A 16 -6.99 3.57 -24.32
N PRO A 17 -6.56 4.69 -23.72
CA PRO A 17 -6.83 4.96 -22.31
C PRO A 17 -8.32 5.31 -22.15
N GLN A 18 -9.04 4.57 -21.31
CA GLN A 18 -10.40 4.95 -20.88
C GLN A 18 -10.28 5.82 -19.63
N THR A 19 -10.65 7.09 -19.75
CA THR A 19 -10.78 8.03 -18.62
C THR A 19 -12.18 7.88 -18.03
N LEU A 20 -12.28 7.35 -16.81
CA LEU A 20 -13.53 7.31 -16.05
C LEU A 20 -13.69 8.62 -15.27
N THR A 21 -14.64 9.46 -15.67
CA THR A 21 -15.07 10.65 -14.92
C THR A 21 -16.26 10.29 -14.02
N PHE A 22 -16.14 10.49 -12.72
CA PHE A 22 -17.25 10.35 -11.76
C PHE A 22 -17.71 11.72 -11.26
N SER A 23 -19.02 11.95 -11.34
CA SER A 23 -19.70 13.17 -10.90
C SER A 23 -20.09 13.05 -9.42
N VAL A 24 -19.66 14.03 -8.62
CA VAL A 24 -20.02 14.16 -7.20
C VAL A 24 -21.41 14.76 -7.08
N ARG A 25 -22.36 14.06 -6.44
CA ARG A 25 -23.60 14.66 -5.95
C ARG A 25 -23.60 14.73 -4.43
N ASN A 26 -23.81 15.95 -3.94
CA ASN A 26 -23.89 16.37 -2.54
C ASN A 26 -24.91 15.56 -1.72
N LEU A 27 -24.51 15.10 -0.54
CA LEU A 27 -25.40 14.66 0.53
C LEU A 27 -25.45 15.75 1.60
N GLN A 28 -26.63 16.38 1.75
CA GLN A 28 -26.92 17.30 2.84
C GLN A 28 -27.33 16.51 4.08
N PHE A 29 -26.68 16.79 5.22
CA PHE A 29 -27.09 16.34 6.54
C PHE A 29 -28.38 17.04 7.00
N SER A 30 -29.35 16.29 7.49
CA SER A 30 -30.53 16.82 8.19
C SER A 30 -30.62 16.24 9.60
N THR A 31 -30.35 17.10 10.58
CA THR A 31 -30.53 16.84 12.01
C THR A 31 -31.98 17.10 12.39
N ARG A 32 -32.67 16.13 13.00
CA ARG A 32 -33.91 16.38 13.76
C ARG A 32 -33.92 15.63 15.08
N GLN A 33 -34.01 16.41 16.16
CA GLN A 33 -34.31 16.01 17.52
C GLN A 33 -35.83 15.83 17.75
N ASN A 34 -36.14 15.18 18.88
CA ASN A 34 -37.43 15.10 19.62
C ASN A 34 -38.45 14.08 19.08
N ALA A 35 -39.26 13.37 19.87
CA ALA A 35 -39.67 13.53 21.27
C ALA A 35 -40.09 12.18 21.90
N ILE A 36 -40.01 12.11 23.23
CA ILE A 36 -40.52 11.04 24.10
C ILE A 36 -42.04 11.19 24.27
N LEU A 37 -42.78 10.07 24.30
CA LEU A 37 -44.16 10.01 24.81
C LEU A 37 -44.28 8.86 25.83
N LEU A 38 -44.70 9.21 27.04
CA LEU A 38 -44.95 8.33 28.19
C LEU A 38 -46.37 7.74 28.13
N ASN A 39 -46.53 6.50 28.60
CA ASN A 39 -47.68 5.91 29.32
C ASN A 39 -47.39 4.38 29.47
N GLY A 40 -47.54 3.66 30.58
CA GLY A 40 -47.92 3.93 31.95
C GLY A 40 -47.87 2.61 32.76
N THR A 41 -47.70 2.73 34.08
CA THR A 41 -48.09 1.80 35.16
C THR A 41 -47.66 0.33 35.14
N THR A 42 -46.72 -0.05 36.03
CA THR A 42 -47.03 -0.78 37.29
C THR A 42 -45.76 -1.02 38.14
N ARG A 43 -45.84 -0.76 39.45
CA ARG A 43 -44.91 -1.17 40.52
C ARG A 43 -45.55 -2.38 41.24
N PRO A 44 -44.79 -3.32 41.86
CA PRO A 44 -44.01 -3.07 43.08
C PRO A 44 -42.62 -3.77 43.00
N SER A 45 -41.61 -3.64 43.86
CA SER A 45 -41.47 -3.33 45.28
C SER A 45 -40.02 -2.90 45.53
N LEU A 46 -39.81 -1.93 46.42
CA LEU A 46 -38.49 -1.44 46.82
C LEU A 46 -37.61 -2.55 47.44
N LYS A 47 -36.44 -2.80 46.85
CA LYS A 47 -35.23 -3.03 47.63
C LYS A 47 -34.42 -1.73 47.59
N ARG A 48 -34.36 -1.02 48.72
CA ARG A 48 -33.43 0.09 48.94
C ARG A 48 -32.00 -0.45 48.77
N ARG A 49 -31.38 -0.19 47.62
CA ARG A 49 -29.92 -0.12 47.49
C ARG A 49 -29.55 1.35 47.37
N ASP A 50 -28.42 1.67 47.99
CA ASP A 50 -27.93 2.99 48.32
C ASP A 50 -27.88 4.00 47.16
N VAL A 51 -28.74 5.02 47.24
CA VAL A 51 -28.67 6.25 46.41
C VAL A 51 -27.32 6.99 46.60
N LYS A 52 -26.59 6.71 47.69
CA LYS A 52 -25.23 7.23 47.90
C LYS A 52 -24.19 6.59 46.98
N GLN A 53 -24.36 5.33 46.55
CA GLN A 53 -23.41 4.67 45.66
C GLN A 53 -23.55 5.13 44.20
N GLU A 54 -24.77 5.38 43.70
CA GLU A 54 -24.98 5.89 42.34
C GLU A 54 -24.42 7.31 42.16
N TYR A 55 -24.59 8.19 43.16
CA TYR A 55 -23.98 9.51 43.14
C TYR A 55 -22.45 9.47 43.18
N GLN A 56 -21.85 8.52 43.92
CA GLN A 56 -20.40 8.36 43.96
C GLN A 56 -19.84 7.78 42.66
N ILE A 57 -20.53 6.82 42.04
CA ILE A 57 -20.12 6.26 40.74
C ILE A 57 -20.25 7.33 39.65
N GLN A 58 -21.34 8.10 39.60
CA GLN A 58 -21.49 9.20 38.64
C GLN A 58 -20.45 10.31 38.83
N ARG A 59 -20.13 10.68 40.08
CA ARG A 59 -19.04 11.62 40.36
C ARG A 59 -17.68 11.07 39.95
N MET A 60 -17.38 9.81 40.27
CA MET A 60 -16.12 9.18 39.89
C MET A 60 -15.98 9.03 38.38
N THR A 61 -17.06 8.74 37.64
CA THR A 61 -17.02 8.69 36.17
C THR A 61 -16.92 10.07 35.54
N SER A 62 -17.54 11.10 36.13
CA SER A 62 -17.38 12.51 35.72
C SER A 62 -15.95 12.96 35.97
N ASP A 63 -15.45 12.82 37.19
CA ASP A 63 -14.10 13.23 37.58
C ASP A 63 -13.02 12.48 36.78
N HIS A 64 -13.26 11.22 36.38
CA HIS A 64 -12.33 10.48 35.52
C HIS A 64 -12.41 10.92 34.05
N SER A 65 -13.62 11.22 33.54
CA SER A 65 -13.84 11.78 32.21
C SER A 65 -13.23 13.19 32.09
N ASP A 66 -13.46 14.03 33.09
CA ASP A 66 -12.91 15.38 33.20
C ASP A 66 -11.39 15.32 33.37
N SER A 67 -10.86 14.38 34.16
CA SER A 67 -9.41 14.13 34.27
C SER A 67 -8.78 13.65 32.97
N LEU A 68 -9.45 12.78 32.20
CA LEU A 68 -8.98 12.32 30.90
C LEU A 68 -9.02 13.44 29.86
N HIS A 69 -10.09 14.24 29.86
CA HIS A 69 -10.24 15.41 29.02
C HIS A 69 -9.18 16.48 29.34
N GLU A 70 -8.96 16.79 30.62
CA GLU A 70 -7.89 17.70 31.07
C GLU A 70 -6.50 17.17 30.75
N LYS A 71 -6.26 15.86 30.89
CA LYS A 71 -4.99 15.23 30.47
C LYS A 71 -4.79 15.30 28.97
N ALA A 72 -5.84 15.10 28.17
CA ALA A 72 -5.79 15.25 26.72
C ALA A 72 -5.54 16.71 26.33
N ILE A 73 -6.22 17.68 26.94
CA ILE A 73 -5.97 19.11 26.76
C ILE A 73 -4.54 19.47 27.17
N ALA A 74 -4.05 18.97 28.30
CA ALA A 74 -2.69 19.22 28.78
C ALA A 74 -1.63 18.56 27.88
N ALA A 75 -1.90 17.36 27.34
CA ALA A 75 -1.04 16.70 26.37
C ALA A 75 -1.00 17.48 25.04
N LEU A 76 -2.15 17.94 24.55
CA LEU A 76 -2.25 18.82 23.37
C LEU A 76 -1.57 20.17 23.60
N ALA A 77 -1.68 20.74 24.80
CA ALA A 77 -0.97 21.97 25.18
C ALA A 77 0.55 21.77 25.28
N ARG A 78 1.02 20.60 25.75
CA ARG A 78 2.45 20.23 25.78
C ARG A 78 3.01 19.95 24.38
N LEU A 79 2.21 19.42 23.47
CA LEU A 79 2.56 19.31 22.06
C LEU A 79 2.68 20.70 21.42
N ARG A 80 1.76 21.62 21.74
CA ARG A 80 1.80 23.03 21.30
C ARG A 80 2.93 23.86 21.94
N SER A 81 3.47 23.45 23.09
CA SER A 81 4.57 24.16 23.77
C SER A 81 5.97 23.76 23.31
N ARG A 82 6.09 22.76 22.43
CA ARG A 82 7.35 22.54 21.71
C ARG A 82 7.46 23.65 20.68
N GLY A 83 8.57 24.41 20.71
CA GLY A 83 8.85 25.38 19.67
C GLY A 83 8.76 24.74 18.27
N PRO A 84 8.50 25.53 17.22
CA PRO A 84 8.28 24.99 15.88
C PRO A 84 9.43 24.06 15.47
N PRO A 85 9.12 22.92 14.83
CA PRO A 85 10.14 21.96 14.43
C PRO A 85 11.16 22.64 13.50
N ARG A 86 12.44 22.24 13.61
CA ARG A 86 13.55 22.83 12.83
C ARG A 86 13.33 22.81 11.31
N ASN A 87 12.61 21.80 10.83
CA ASN A 87 12.21 21.65 9.43
C ASN A 87 10.73 21.23 9.41
N PRO A 88 9.79 22.18 9.45
CA PRO A 88 8.37 21.88 9.53
C PRO A 88 7.87 21.27 8.23
N SER A 89 6.87 20.39 8.33
CA SER A 89 6.13 19.92 7.17
C SER A 89 5.40 21.10 6.51
N LYS A 90 5.34 21.10 5.17
CA LYS A 90 4.57 22.08 4.39
C LYS A 90 3.07 21.90 4.61
N ARG A 91 2.65 20.64 4.78
CA ARG A 91 1.25 20.20 4.91
C ARG A 91 0.75 20.18 6.36
N THR A 92 1.64 19.93 7.32
CA THR A 92 1.35 19.92 8.76
C THR A 92 2.47 20.64 9.55
N PRO A 93 2.49 21.98 9.58
CA PRO A 93 3.62 22.78 10.10
C PRO A 93 3.98 22.53 11.58
N GLU A 94 3.06 21.96 12.35
CA GLU A 94 3.25 21.52 13.73
C GLU A 94 4.17 20.28 13.87
N PHE A 95 4.37 19.52 12.79
CA PHE A 95 5.22 18.34 12.74
C PHE A 95 6.45 18.54 11.86
N HIS A 96 7.45 17.68 12.04
CA HIS A 96 8.63 17.66 11.19
C HIS A 96 8.28 17.18 9.78
N PHE A 97 8.95 17.73 8.76
CA PHE A 97 8.87 17.29 7.36
C PHE A 97 8.95 15.76 7.22
N ALA A 98 9.90 15.12 7.92
CA ALA A 98 10.12 13.69 7.83
C ALA A 98 8.97 12.83 8.42
N SER A 99 8.06 13.44 9.18
CA SER A 99 6.90 12.77 9.78
C SER A 99 5.67 12.77 8.87
N ASN A 100 5.68 13.54 7.77
CA ASN A 100 4.59 13.59 6.82
C ASN A 100 5.00 12.84 5.55
N THR A 101 4.28 11.76 5.23
CA THR A 101 4.64 10.88 4.11
C THR A 101 4.40 11.54 2.75
N ALA A 102 3.37 12.38 2.64
CA ALA A 102 3.11 13.14 1.41
C ALA A 102 4.24 14.13 1.10
N ASP A 103 4.76 14.82 2.12
CA ASP A 103 5.93 15.70 1.99
C ASP A 103 7.18 14.95 1.53
N ARG A 104 7.46 13.77 2.11
CA ARG A 104 8.58 12.93 1.68
C ARG A 104 8.44 12.49 0.23
N LEU A 105 7.25 12.05 -0.16
CA LEU A 105 6.94 11.65 -1.53
C LEU A 105 7.08 12.81 -2.51
N GLU A 106 6.50 13.98 -2.22
CA GLU A 106 6.61 15.17 -3.08
C GLU A 106 8.08 15.56 -3.31
N LYS A 107 8.89 15.58 -2.24
CA LYS A 107 10.32 15.87 -2.33
C LYS A 107 11.04 14.87 -3.22
N ALA A 108 10.82 13.57 -2.98
CA ALA A 108 11.44 12.49 -3.74
C ALA A 108 11.11 12.62 -5.24
N LEU A 109 9.83 12.75 -5.59
CA LEU A 109 9.39 12.92 -6.97
C LEU A 109 10.02 14.15 -7.64
N ASN A 110 10.07 15.29 -6.94
CA ASN A 110 10.67 16.51 -7.47
C ASN A 110 12.19 16.38 -7.69
N GLU A 111 12.90 15.73 -6.77
CA GLU A 111 14.36 15.55 -6.85
C GLU A 111 14.77 14.63 -8.02
N ALA A 112 13.98 13.61 -8.32
CA ALA A 112 14.23 12.74 -9.47
C ALA A 112 13.59 13.22 -10.79
N GLY A 113 12.74 14.26 -10.74
CA GLY A 113 11.99 14.73 -11.91
C GLY A 113 10.84 13.82 -12.32
N PHE A 114 10.30 13.02 -11.38
CA PHE A 114 9.22 12.07 -11.65
C PHE A 114 7.86 12.77 -11.56
N GLN A 115 7.03 12.55 -12.56
CA GLN A 115 5.69 13.12 -12.71
C GLN A 115 4.59 12.19 -12.22
N SER A 116 4.90 10.91 -12.00
CA SER A 116 3.90 9.94 -11.57
C SER A 116 4.43 8.87 -10.62
N TRP A 117 3.54 8.40 -9.76
CA TRP A 117 3.82 7.43 -8.70
C TRP A 117 2.68 6.41 -8.53
N GLY A 118 2.90 5.41 -7.68
CA GLY A 118 1.99 4.30 -7.44
C GLY A 118 2.47 3.00 -8.06
N PHE A 119 2.12 1.88 -7.44
CA PHE A 119 2.52 0.55 -7.90
C PHE A 119 1.66 0.07 -9.09
N PRO A 120 2.26 -0.52 -10.12
CA PRO A 120 1.50 -1.25 -11.14
C PRO A 120 0.85 -2.49 -10.55
N ILE A 121 -0.34 -2.84 -11.05
CA ILE A 121 -1.18 -3.92 -10.51
C ILE A 121 -1.44 -4.96 -11.60
N TYR A 122 -1.12 -6.20 -11.32
CA TYR A 122 -1.43 -7.36 -12.16
C TYR A 122 -2.68 -8.06 -11.65
N ARG A 123 -3.66 -8.20 -12.53
CA ARG A 123 -4.85 -9.01 -12.26
C ARG A 123 -4.53 -10.49 -12.54
N CYS A 124 -4.59 -11.32 -11.49
CA CYS A 124 -4.31 -12.75 -11.58
C CYS A 124 -5.55 -13.63 -11.31
N THR A 125 -6.69 -13.01 -11.02
CA THR A 125 -7.99 -13.69 -10.96
C THR A 125 -9.01 -13.04 -11.87
N TYR A 126 -9.78 -13.87 -12.55
CA TYR A 126 -10.77 -13.48 -13.55
C TYR A 126 -12.15 -14.10 -13.23
N GLN A 127 -12.38 -14.46 -11.97
CA GLN A 127 -13.65 -15.09 -11.54
C GLN A 127 -14.82 -14.11 -11.52
N SER A 128 -14.58 -12.84 -11.19
CA SER A 128 -15.62 -11.80 -11.10
C SER A 128 -15.05 -10.42 -11.46
N ASP A 129 -15.63 -9.78 -12.47
CA ASP A 129 -15.29 -8.41 -12.86
C ASP A 129 -15.83 -7.37 -11.88
N SER A 130 -16.97 -7.64 -11.23
CA SER A 130 -17.53 -6.74 -10.21
C SER A 130 -16.64 -6.69 -8.97
N ASP A 131 -16.13 -7.84 -8.55
CA ASP A 131 -15.25 -7.96 -7.38
C ASP A 131 -13.92 -7.28 -7.66
N TRP A 132 -13.40 -7.45 -8.89
CA TRP A 132 -12.21 -6.74 -9.35
C TRP A 132 -12.40 -5.22 -9.39
N ALA A 133 -13.52 -4.74 -9.94
CA ALA A 133 -13.83 -3.31 -9.97
C ALA A 133 -13.96 -2.72 -8.56
N GLU A 134 -14.58 -3.46 -7.63
CA GLU A 134 -14.67 -3.07 -6.23
C GLU A 134 -13.28 -3.04 -5.57
N PHE A 135 -12.41 -4.00 -5.82
CA PHE A 135 -11.03 -3.97 -5.34
C PHE A 135 -10.28 -2.72 -5.79
N LEU A 136 -10.34 -2.37 -7.08
CA LEU A 136 -9.69 -1.17 -7.60
C LEU A 136 -10.28 0.10 -6.98
N ARG A 137 -11.61 0.13 -6.76
CA ARG A 137 -12.28 1.24 -6.08
C ARG A 137 -11.77 1.39 -4.65
N ARG A 138 -11.67 0.29 -3.88
CA ARG A 138 -11.15 0.29 -2.52
C ARG A 138 -9.68 0.73 -2.49
N TYR A 139 -8.86 0.20 -3.39
CA TYR A 139 -7.43 0.56 -3.47
C TYR A 139 -7.24 2.06 -3.67
N ARG A 140 -7.94 2.64 -4.66
CA ARG A 140 -7.91 4.09 -4.91
C ARG A 140 -8.44 4.88 -3.71
N TRP A 141 -9.52 4.42 -3.08
CA TRP A 141 -10.07 5.08 -1.90
C TRP A 141 -9.06 5.13 -0.76
N HIS A 142 -8.37 4.02 -0.45
CA HIS A 142 -7.34 4.00 0.60
C HIS A 142 -6.17 4.92 0.31
N VAL A 143 -5.72 5.00 -0.94
CA VAL A 143 -4.66 5.95 -1.33
C VAL A 143 -5.13 7.38 -1.08
N ALA A 144 -6.35 7.72 -1.48
CA ALA A 144 -6.91 9.04 -1.26
C ALA A 144 -7.10 9.36 0.24
N ASP A 145 -7.60 8.40 1.02
CA ASP A 145 -7.79 8.52 2.46
C ASP A 145 -6.46 8.74 3.19
N SER A 146 -5.41 7.98 2.85
CA SER A 146 -4.06 8.17 3.41
C SER A 146 -3.49 9.55 3.08
N LEU A 147 -3.71 10.03 1.85
CA LEU A 147 -3.29 11.37 1.46
C LEU A 147 -4.08 12.46 2.20
N GLU A 148 -5.38 12.25 2.43
CA GLU A 148 -6.22 13.20 3.18
C GLU A 148 -5.71 13.36 4.62
N HIS A 149 -5.37 12.25 5.29
CA HIS A 149 -4.76 12.28 6.63
C HIS A 149 -3.43 13.05 6.70
N GLU A 150 -2.69 13.08 5.59
CA GLU A 150 -1.39 13.77 5.46
C GLU A 150 -1.53 15.18 4.86
N ASN A 151 -2.74 15.69 4.66
CA ASN A 151 -3.06 16.94 3.95
C ASN A 151 -2.42 16.99 2.53
N GLY A 152 -2.29 15.84 1.87
CA GLY A 152 -1.55 15.64 0.62
C GLY A 152 -2.40 15.29 -0.60
N LEU A 153 -3.70 15.61 -0.60
CA LEU A 153 -4.61 15.29 -1.70
C LEU A 153 -4.16 15.86 -3.06
N ASP A 154 -3.30 16.87 -3.08
CA ASP A 154 -2.67 17.40 -4.29
C ASP A 154 -1.83 16.34 -5.05
N LEU A 155 -1.27 15.37 -4.34
CA LEU A 155 -0.50 14.27 -4.94
C LEU A 155 -1.37 13.20 -5.61
N LEU A 156 -2.69 13.25 -5.42
CA LEU A 156 -3.60 12.31 -6.09
C LEU A 156 -3.67 12.55 -7.61
N GLU A 157 -3.31 13.74 -8.08
CA GLU A 157 -3.21 14.07 -9.51
C GLU A 157 -2.08 13.32 -10.21
N SER A 158 -0.94 13.12 -9.52
CA SER A 158 0.22 12.37 -10.03
C SER A 158 0.14 10.86 -9.75
N PHE A 159 -0.85 10.41 -8.98
CA PHE A 159 -1.06 8.99 -8.69
C PHE A 159 -1.59 8.24 -9.93
N LYS A 160 -0.82 7.27 -10.42
CA LYS A 160 -1.17 6.44 -11.58
C LYS A 160 -1.41 5.00 -11.18
N MET A 161 -2.68 4.60 -11.25
CA MET A 161 -3.13 3.21 -11.11
C MET A 161 -2.98 2.49 -12.46
N THR A 162 -1.77 1.99 -12.75
CA THR A 162 -1.50 1.19 -13.95
C THR A 162 -1.92 -0.24 -13.70
N VAL A 163 -2.84 -0.77 -14.52
CA VAL A 163 -3.39 -2.12 -14.36
C VAL A 163 -3.09 -2.96 -15.60
N PHE A 164 -2.55 -4.16 -15.38
CA PHE A 164 -2.30 -5.16 -16.41
C PHE A 164 -3.32 -6.29 -16.31
N GLU A 165 -4.16 -6.41 -17.34
CA GLU A 165 -5.21 -7.43 -17.45
C GLU A 165 -4.98 -8.24 -18.73
N ASN A 166 -4.43 -9.44 -18.56
CA ASN A 166 -4.25 -10.39 -19.65
C ASN A 166 -4.46 -11.79 -19.09
N GLN A 167 -5.68 -12.30 -19.22
CA GLN A 167 -6.04 -13.61 -18.67
C GLN A 167 -5.20 -14.75 -19.26
N ALA A 168 -4.73 -14.65 -20.50
CA ALA A 168 -3.90 -15.70 -21.09
C ALA A 168 -2.50 -15.75 -20.47
N LEU A 169 -1.96 -14.62 -20.03
CA LEU A 169 -0.63 -14.53 -19.42
C LEU A 169 -0.66 -14.64 -17.89
N PHE A 170 -1.70 -14.07 -17.27
CA PHE A 170 -1.78 -13.90 -15.81
C PHE A 170 -2.92 -14.72 -15.18
N GLY A 171 -3.81 -15.30 -15.97
CA GLY A 171 -4.93 -16.14 -15.52
C GLY A 171 -4.53 -17.60 -15.36
N GLY A 172 -3.74 -17.88 -14.31
CA GLY A 172 -3.56 -19.19 -13.66
C GLY A 172 -3.10 -20.40 -14.49
N VAL A 173 -1.86 -20.85 -14.26
CA VAL A 173 -1.50 -22.26 -13.93
C VAL A 173 -0.22 -22.24 -13.08
N GLY A 174 -0.33 -22.49 -11.76
CA GLY A 174 0.80 -22.60 -10.83
C GLY A 174 1.41 -21.27 -10.36
N VAL A 175 1.59 -21.10 -9.04
CA VAL A 175 2.12 -19.85 -8.46
C VAL A 175 3.52 -19.51 -9.01
N ARG A 176 4.38 -20.53 -9.23
CA ARG A 176 5.72 -20.38 -9.86
C ARG A 176 5.67 -19.75 -11.23
N THR A 177 4.82 -20.30 -12.10
CA THR A 177 4.70 -19.86 -13.49
C THR A 177 4.10 -18.45 -13.53
N SER A 178 3.24 -18.11 -12.57
CA SER A 178 2.65 -16.77 -12.47
C SER A 178 3.66 -15.69 -12.06
N THR A 179 4.50 -15.90 -11.05
CA THR A 179 5.42 -14.85 -10.56
C THR A 179 6.58 -14.59 -11.54
N ALA A 180 7.14 -15.63 -12.15
CA ALA A 180 8.18 -15.50 -13.17
C ALA A 180 7.67 -14.76 -14.41
N THR A 181 6.49 -15.12 -14.93
CA THR A 181 5.87 -14.43 -16.07
C THR A 181 5.53 -12.97 -15.76
N ILE A 182 5.01 -12.68 -14.55
CA ILE A 182 4.77 -11.30 -14.13
C ILE A 182 6.10 -10.54 -14.04
N ARG A 183 7.15 -11.14 -13.47
CA ARG A 183 8.48 -10.52 -13.32
C ARG A 183 9.08 -10.16 -14.67
N GLU A 184 9.06 -11.10 -15.62
CA GLU A 184 9.59 -10.89 -16.97
C GLU A 184 8.84 -9.75 -17.69
N HIS A 185 7.50 -9.79 -17.69
CA HIS A 185 6.68 -8.72 -18.28
C HIS A 185 6.92 -7.39 -17.58
N PHE A 186 7.02 -7.38 -16.25
CA PHE A 186 7.24 -6.19 -15.45
C PHE A 186 8.60 -5.54 -15.76
N GLN A 187 9.68 -6.32 -15.88
CA GLN A 187 10.99 -5.80 -16.25
C GLN A 187 10.95 -5.14 -17.63
N GLN A 188 10.33 -5.79 -18.62
CA GLN A 188 10.18 -5.24 -19.98
C GLN A 188 9.38 -3.92 -19.99
N TRP A 189 8.27 -3.90 -19.25
CA TRP A 189 7.48 -2.68 -19.08
C TRP A 189 8.28 -1.60 -18.34
N ALA A 190 8.96 -1.92 -17.25
CA ALA A 190 9.67 -0.95 -16.42
C ALA A 190 10.80 -0.25 -17.19
N THR A 191 11.57 -1.00 -17.98
CA THR A 191 12.67 -0.45 -18.80
C THR A 191 12.18 0.55 -19.85
N THR A 192 10.98 0.36 -20.40
CA THR A 192 10.39 1.26 -21.39
C THR A 192 9.62 2.40 -20.74
N ALA A 193 8.81 2.09 -19.72
CA ALA A 193 7.93 3.03 -19.05
C ALA A 193 8.68 4.12 -18.27
N ILE A 194 9.85 3.85 -17.69
CA ILE A 194 10.62 4.88 -16.98
C ILE A 194 11.01 6.03 -17.94
N GLN A 195 11.36 5.69 -19.18
CA GLN A 195 11.70 6.68 -20.19
C GLN A 195 10.43 7.37 -20.73
N GLU A 196 9.38 6.61 -21.03
CA GLU A 196 8.14 7.15 -21.61
C GLU A 196 7.31 7.98 -20.62
N GLU A 197 7.22 7.56 -19.36
CA GLU A 197 6.40 8.21 -18.33
C GLU A 197 7.14 9.34 -17.62
N GLN A 198 8.46 9.23 -17.44
CA GLN A 198 9.25 10.18 -16.62
C GLN A 198 10.29 10.95 -17.45
N GLY A 199 10.67 10.48 -18.64
CA GLY A 199 11.74 11.09 -19.43
C GLY A 199 13.14 10.85 -18.88
N VAL A 200 13.32 9.82 -18.04
CA VAL A 200 14.57 9.55 -17.31
C VAL A 200 15.26 8.29 -17.86
N SER A 201 16.59 8.21 -17.71
CA SER A 201 17.38 7.03 -18.13
C SER A 201 16.97 5.77 -17.36
N PRO A 202 16.89 4.59 -18.02
CA PRO A 202 16.73 3.30 -17.35
C PRO A 202 17.80 2.96 -16.32
N ASP A 203 18.96 3.61 -16.34
CA ASP A 203 20.02 3.40 -15.33
C ASP A 203 19.55 3.68 -13.90
N MET A 204 18.52 4.52 -13.74
CA MET A 204 17.90 4.82 -12.44
C MET A 204 17.23 3.60 -11.79
N LEU A 205 16.92 2.55 -12.56
CA LEU A 205 16.32 1.31 -12.04
C LEU A 205 17.27 0.56 -11.08
N GLY A 206 18.58 0.78 -11.22
CA GLY A 206 19.60 0.20 -10.34
C GLY A 206 19.71 0.90 -8.99
N LEU A 207 19.06 2.05 -8.78
CA LEU A 207 19.14 2.81 -7.54
C LEU A 207 18.01 2.41 -6.56
N ALA A 208 18.34 2.35 -5.27
CA ALA A 208 17.40 2.16 -4.17
C ALA A 208 16.89 3.51 -3.68
N ASN A 209 15.93 4.06 -4.43
CA ASN A 209 15.28 5.33 -4.16
C ASN A 209 13.75 5.21 -4.26
N VAL A 210 13.06 6.06 -3.49
CA VAL A 210 11.58 6.16 -3.41
C VAL A 210 10.97 6.30 -4.80
N GLU A 211 11.63 7.04 -5.68
CA GLU A 211 11.12 7.34 -7.02
C GLU A 211 11.09 6.11 -7.92
N ALA A 212 12.10 5.23 -7.82
CA ALA A 212 12.16 4.00 -8.61
C ALA A 212 11.21 2.90 -8.11
N ALA A 213 10.54 3.08 -6.96
CA ALA A 213 9.66 2.06 -6.38
C ALA A 213 8.59 1.57 -7.38
N ARG A 214 8.02 2.48 -8.19
CA ARG A 214 7.07 2.17 -9.29
C ARG A 214 7.62 1.18 -10.32
N TYR A 215 8.92 1.22 -10.58
CA TYR A 215 9.60 0.42 -11.59
C TYR A 215 10.41 -0.74 -11.01
N ARG A 216 10.41 -0.87 -9.67
CA ARG A 216 11.07 -1.95 -8.94
C ARG A 216 10.08 -2.94 -8.35
N PHE A 217 8.90 -2.48 -7.96
CA PHE A 217 7.89 -3.32 -7.33
C PHE A 217 6.57 -3.22 -8.08
N CYS A 218 5.84 -4.34 -8.12
CA CYS A 218 4.45 -4.36 -8.56
C CYS A 218 3.59 -5.19 -7.61
N LEU A 219 2.28 -4.95 -7.68
CA LEU A 219 1.29 -5.72 -6.97
C LEU A 219 0.72 -6.78 -7.90
N PHE A 220 0.45 -7.97 -7.39
CA PHE A 220 -0.33 -8.97 -8.11
C PHE A 220 -1.45 -9.52 -7.23
N VAL A 221 -2.64 -9.61 -7.81
CA VAL A 221 -3.88 -9.85 -7.08
C VAL A 221 -4.50 -11.15 -7.59
N GLY A 222 -4.28 -12.22 -6.82
CA GLY A 222 -4.93 -13.51 -7.01
C GLY A 222 -6.26 -13.58 -6.26
N GLU A 223 -6.90 -14.75 -6.31
CA GLU A 223 -8.21 -14.94 -5.68
C GLU A 223 -8.18 -14.73 -4.16
N GLU A 224 -7.11 -15.19 -3.50
CA GLU A 224 -6.96 -15.08 -2.05
C GLU A 224 -6.86 -13.61 -1.61
N SER A 225 -5.98 -12.82 -2.22
CA SER A 225 -5.79 -11.40 -1.90
C SER A 225 -7.00 -10.56 -2.31
N LEU A 226 -7.65 -10.89 -3.42
CA LEU A 226 -8.89 -10.22 -3.81
C LEU A 226 -9.97 -10.38 -2.73
N ARG A 227 -10.24 -11.62 -2.31
CA ARG A 227 -11.26 -11.90 -1.29
C ARG A 227 -10.92 -11.27 0.06
N SER A 228 -9.64 -11.31 0.45
CA SER A 228 -9.19 -10.78 1.74
C SER A 228 -9.49 -9.29 1.88
N VAL A 229 -9.25 -8.51 0.82
CA VAL A 229 -9.53 -7.07 0.77
C VAL A 229 -11.04 -6.78 0.73
N LEU A 230 -11.83 -7.58 0.01
CA LEU A 230 -13.28 -7.35 -0.10
C LEU A 230 -14.03 -7.68 1.19
N GLN A 231 -13.56 -8.67 1.94
CA GLN A 231 -14.15 -9.09 3.22
C GLN A 231 -13.78 -8.16 4.37
N ALA A 232 -12.65 -7.46 4.28
CA ALA A 232 -12.25 -6.50 5.30
C ALA A 232 -13.18 -5.27 5.31
N PRO A 233 -13.42 -4.65 6.48
CA PRO A 233 -14.08 -3.36 6.56
C PRO A 233 -13.27 -2.29 5.80
N LEU A 234 -13.96 -1.46 5.02
CA LEU A 234 -13.31 -0.44 4.18
C LEU A 234 -12.46 0.54 5.01
N GLU A 235 -12.95 0.96 6.17
CA GLU A 235 -12.29 1.97 7.01
C GLU A 235 -11.16 1.40 7.89
N ASP A 236 -11.01 0.06 7.92
CA ASP A 236 -9.98 -0.61 8.72
C ASP A 236 -8.73 -0.87 7.87
N CYS A 237 -8.00 0.19 7.53
CA CYS A 237 -6.81 0.08 6.69
C CYS A 237 -5.67 -0.72 7.36
N PHE A 238 -5.66 -0.84 8.70
CA PHE A 238 -4.70 -1.63 9.46
C PHE A 238 -5.11 -3.11 9.61
N ASN A 239 -6.18 -3.53 8.94
CA ASN A 239 -6.63 -4.90 8.99
C ASN A 239 -5.56 -5.84 8.43
N LYS A 240 -4.93 -6.60 9.32
CA LYS A 240 -3.87 -7.56 8.96
C LYS A 240 -4.38 -8.68 8.05
N ASN A 241 -5.70 -8.90 8.00
CA ASN A 241 -6.31 -9.89 7.12
C ASN A 241 -6.57 -9.34 5.72
N ALA A 242 -6.47 -8.03 5.48
CA ALA A 242 -6.53 -7.45 4.15
C ALA A 242 -5.10 -7.32 3.59
N PHE A 243 -4.80 -8.05 2.53
CA PHE A 243 -3.45 -8.09 1.96
C PHE A 243 -3.46 -8.22 0.44
N VAL A 244 -2.35 -7.81 -0.16
CA VAL A 244 -2.03 -8.04 -1.57
C VAL A 244 -0.61 -8.61 -1.67
N ASN A 245 -0.27 -9.20 -2.81
CA ASN A 245 1.08 -9.71 -3.01
C ASN A 245 1.91 -8.65 -3.71
N MET A 246 3.11 -8.37 -3.18
CA MET A 246 4.08 -7.46 -3.77
C MET A 246 5.25 -8.27 -4.32
N LEU A 247 5.60 -8.03 -5.58
CA LEU A 247 6.69 -8.67 -6.31
C LEU A 247 7.86 -7.69 -6.45
N ASN A 248 9.08 -8.13 -6.13
CA ASN A 248 10.30 -7.44 -6.52
C ASN A 248 10.69 -7.86 -7.94
N GLY A 249 10.63 -6.89 -8.85
CA GLY A 249 10.91 -7.07 -10.27
C GLY A 249 12.36 -7.41 -10.56
N TRP A 250 13.29 -7.02 -9.70
CA TRP A 250 14.74 -7.19 -9.91
C TRP A 250 15.37 -8.22 -8.99
N TRP A 251 14.55 -8.93 -8.20
CA TRP A 251 15.01 -10.06 -7.41
C TRP A 251 15.57 -11.16 -8.31
N LYS A 252 16.70 -11.72 -7.89
CA LYS A 252 17.34 -12.90 -8.47
C LYS A 252 17.55 -13.90 -7.36
N GLU A 253 17.43 -15.18 -7.68
CA GLU A 253 17.84 -16.24 -6.77
C GLU A 253 19.34 -16.06 -6.51
N GLU A 254 19.70 -15.90 -5.24
CA GLU A 254 21.10 -15.84 -4.82
C GLU A 254 21.70 -17.22 -5.01
N SER A 255 22.80 -17.30 -5.76
CA SER A 255 23.51 -18.53 -6.03
C SER A 255 24.86 -18.53 -5.33
N LEU A 256 25.38 -19.71 -5.01
CA LEU A 256 26.73 -19.84 -4.45
C LEU A 256 27.81 -19.27 -5.40
N ASP A 257 27.53 -19.23 -6.70
CA ASP A 257 28.42 -18.68 -7.73
C ASP A 257 28.47 -17.13 -7.72
N ASP A 258 27.49 -16.47 -7.07
CA ASP A 258 27.52 -15.02 -6.85
C ASP A 258 28.47 -14.61 -5.71
N HIS A 259 28.93 -15.59 -4.92
CA HIS A 259 29.93 -15.38 -3.89
C HIS A 259 31.30 -15.81 -4.39
N ASP A 260 32.30 -14.93 -4.25
CA ASP A 260 33.67 -15.29 -4.54
C ASP A 260 34.21 -16.20 -3.41
N PRO A 261 34.52 -17.49 -3.70
CA PRO A 261 34.99 -18.43 -2.69
C PRO A 261 36.35 -18.04 -2.10
N GLU A 262 37.08 -17.11 -2.71
CA GLU A 262 38.33 -16.58 -2.15
C GLU A 262 38.11 -15.60 -0.98
N TYR A 263 36.87 -15.09 -0.82
CA TYR A 263 36.49 -14.12 0.21
C TYR A 263 35.53 -14.68 1.28
N LEU A 264 35.14 -15.96 1.20
CA LEU A 264 34.32 -16.60 2.22
C LEU A 264 35.15 -17.61 3.01
N GLU A 265 35.15 -17.47 4.34
CA GLU A 265 35.68 -18.51 5.23
C GLU A 265 34.77 -19.75 5.18
N ASP A 266 35.30 -20.94 5.52
CA ASP A 266 34.57 -22.22 5.41
C ASP A 266 33.24 -22.23 6.22
N ASP A 267 33.19 -21.50 7.34
CA ASP A 267 32.02 -21.35 8.20
C ASP A 267 30.98 -20.35 7.65
N GLU A 268 31.42 -19.31 6.94
CA GLU A 268 30.54 -18.42 6.18
C GLU A 268 29.92 -19.15 4.99
N LEU A 269 30.69 -19.95 4.26
CA LEU A 269 30.20 -20.75 3.13
C LEU A 269 29.14 -21.78 3.58
N GLU A 270 29.34 -22.44 4.72
CA GLU A 270 28.37 -23.37 5.29
C GLU A 270 27.11 -22.64 5.78
N SER A 271 27.25 -21.42 6.28
CA SER A 271 26.12 -20.56 6.68
C SER A 271 25.28 -20.16 5.46
N VAL A 272 25.91 -19.74 4.35
CA VAL A 272 25.23 -19.44 3.08
C VAL A 272 24.53 -20.69 2.53
N ARG A 273 25.19 -21.85 2.52
CA ARG A 273 24.58 -23.13 2.09
C ARG A 273 23.32 -23.48 2.89
N ARG A 274 23.34 -23.24 4.21
CA ARG A 274 22.18 -23.48 5.07
C ARG A 274 21.04 -22.50 4.80
N GLU A 275 21.36 -21.23 4.52
CA GLU A 275 20.35 -20.23 4.17
C GLU A 275 19.69 -20.48 2.81
N LEU A 276 20.43 -21.07 1.86
CA LEU A 276 19.92 -21.40 0.52
C LEU A 276 19.03 -22.66 0.48
N ASN A 277 19.22 -23.60 1.41
CA ASN A 277 18.58 -24.93 1.39
C ASN A 277 17.79 -25.26 2.67
N GLY A 278 17.55 -24.28 3.53
CA GLY A 278 17.00 -24.50 4.87
C GLY A 278 15.48 -24.34 5.01
N TYR A 279 14.77 -23.89 3.96
CA TYR A 279 13.36 -23.53 4.05
C TYR A 279 12.46 -24.50 3.27
N ASP A 280 11.22 -24.64 3.75
CA ASP A 280 10.18 -25.36 3.02
C ASP A 280 9.98 -24.71 1.64
N PRO A 281 9.84 -25.51 0.58
CA PRO A 281 9.82 -24.98 -0.77
C PRO A 281 8.58 -24.12 -1.01
N ILE A 282 8.78 -22.81 -1.15
CA ILE A 282 7.77 -21.88 -1.65
C ILE A 282 8.06 -21.74 -3.13
N GLU A 283 7.10 -22.13 -3.98
CA GLU A 283 7.32 -22.03 -5.41
C GLU A 283 8.61 -22.74 -5.86
N GLY A 284 8.89 -23.92 -5.29
CA GLY A 284 10.07 -24.73 -5.62
C GLY A 284 11.43 -24.07 -5.32
N TYR A 285 11.43 -22.96 -4.58
CA TYR A 285 12.61 -22.32 -4.01
C TYR A 285 12.72 -22.67 -2.54
N THR A 286 13.90 -23.13 -2.11
CA THR A 286 14.21 -23.44 -0.70
C THR A 286 14.93 -22.30 0.03
N VAL A 287 14.94 -21.12 -0.61
CA VAL A 287 15.51 -19.89 -0.07
C VAL A 287 14.47 -19.12 0.74
N LYS A 288 14.95 -18.29 1.68
CA LYS A 288 14.08 -17.48 2.55
C LYS A 288 13.26 -16.44 1.77
N ASP A 289 13.92 -15.69 0.88
CA ASP A 289 13.30 -14.66 0.03
C ASP A 289 13.05 -15.21 -1.37
N VAL A 290 11.78 -15.32 -1.78
CA VAL A 290 11.38 -15.80 -3.12
C VAL A 290 11.08 -14.65 -4.11
N GLY A 291 11.47 -13.43 -3.74
CA GLY A 291 11.29 -12.23 -4.54
C GLY A 291 9.86 -11.71 -4.57
N TRP A 292 8.99 -12.18 -3.68
CA TRP A 292 7.65 -11.65 -3.46
C TRP A 292 7.19 -11.89 -2.02
N MET A 293 6.31 -11.03 -1.51
CA MET A 293 5.73 -11.17 -0.17
C MET A 293 4.26 -10.71 -0.11
N LYS A 294 3.54 -11.12 0.93
CA LYS A 294 2.24 -10.53 1.27
C LYS A 294 2.47 -9.23 2.03
N VAL A 295 1.86 -8.14 1.57
CA VAL A 295 1.84 -6.85 2.27
C VAL A 295 0.42 -6.51 2.69
N THR A 296 0.26 -5.84 3.83
CA THR A 296 -1.05 -5.33 4.23
C THR A 296 -1.57 -4.37 3.18
N PHE A 297 -2.89 -4.26 3.06
CA PHE A 297 -3.49 -3.42 2.03
C PHE A 297 -3.12 -1.93 2.18
N CYS A 298 -2.92 -1.45 3.41
CA CYS A 298 -2.37 -0.11 3.67
C CYS A 298 -0.93 0.04 3.17
N ALA A 299 -0.08 -0.98 3.39
CA ALA A 299 1.29 -1.00 2.86
C ALA A 299 1.36 -1.14 1.33
N ALA A 300 0.24 -1.34 0.63
CA ALA A 300 0.19 -1.28 -0.82
C ALA A 300 -0.08 0.13 -1.36
N GLY A 301 -0.35 1.11 -0.49
CA GLY A 301 -0.68 2.50 -0.83
C GLY A 301 0.47 3.48 -0.64
N LEU A 302 0.14 4.69 -0.18
CA LEU A 302 1.08 5.80 0.02
C LEU A 302 2.27 5.43 0.92
N GLU A 303 1.99 4.82 2.07
CA GLU A 303 2.99 4.57 3.09
C GLU A 303 4.03 3.54 2.63
N GLY A 304 3.56 2.42 2.06
CA GLY A 304 4.48 1.44 1.51
C GLY A 304 5.19 1.92 0.25
N PHE A 305 4.57 2.77 -0.59
CA PHE A 305 5.28 3.37 -1.72
C PHE A 305 6.45 4.25 -1.26
N SER A 306 6.24 5.08 -0.24
CA SER A 306 7.29 5.92 0.30
C SER A 306 8.39 5.13 1.01
N GLN A 307 8.07 4.00 1.64
CA GLN A 307 9.05 3.20 2.40
C GLN A 307 9.80 2.21 1.51
N MET A 308 9.13 1.52 0.59
CA MET A 308 9.73 0.43 -0.20
C MET A 308 10.88 0.88 -1.11
N GLY A 309 10.97 2.16 -1.45
CA GLY A 309 12.13 2.67 -2.18
C GLY A 309 13.32 3.05 -1.30
N GLU A 310 13.21 2.97 0.03
CA GLU A 310 14.37 3.11 0.93
C GLU A 310 15.15 1.78 1.00
N HIS A 311 16.48 1.88 1.11
CA HIS A 311 17.35 0.71 1.12
C HIS A 311 17.07 -0.22 2.32
N GLY A 312 16.91 -1.53 2.06
CA GLY A 312 16.69 -2.55 3.09
C GLY A 312 15.27 -2.67 3.63
N GLU A 313 14.33 -1.83 3.17
CA GLU A 313 12.92 -1.92 3.59
C GLU A 313 12.24 -3.19 3.05
N TRP A 314 12.67 -3.69 1.88
CA TRP A 314 12.26 -5.01 1.40
C TRP A 314 12.53 -6.10 2.45
N ASP A 315 13.76 -6.21 2.95
CA ASP A 315 14.14 -7.24 3.93
C ASP A 315 13.37 -7.09 5.25
N ARG A 316 13.10 -5.83 5.64
CA ARG A 316 12.34 -5.52 6.84
C ARG A 316 10.90 -6.00 6.72
N TYR A 317 10.23 -5.67 5.62
CA TYR A 317 8.85 -6.11 5.36
C TYR A 317 8.77 -7.62 5.14
N TYR A 318 9.76 -8.21 4.49
CA TYR A 318 9.82 -9.65 4.25
C TYR A 318 9.90 -10.42 5.58
N LYS A 319 10.72 -9.96 6.52
CA LYS A 319 10.82 -10.55 7.87
C LYS A 319 9.51 -10.45 8.67
N LEU A 320 8.70 -9.42 8.43
CA LEU A 320 7.42 -9.22 9.11
C LEU A 320 6.25 -9.98 8.48
N SER A 321 6.37 -10.32 7.20
CA SER A 321 5.34 -11.03 6.42
C SER A 321 5.55 -12.54 6.37
N ALA A 322 6.73 -13.04 6.74
CA ALA A 322 7.07 -14.46 6.84
C ALA A 322 6.66 -15.14 8.17
N THR A 323 5.78 -14.51 8.96
CA THR A 323 5.17 -15.05 10.20
C THR A 323 3.66 -15.10 10.10
#